data_AF-A0A955IMV4-F1
#
_entry.id   AF-A0A955IMV4-F1
#
_cell.length_a   1.000
_cell.length_b   1.000
_cell.length_c   1.000
_cell.angle_alpha   90.00
_cell.angle_beta   90.00
_cell.angle_gamma   90.00
#
_symmetry.space_group_name_H-M   'P 1'
#
loop_
_entity.id
_entity.type
_entity.pdbx_description
1 polymer ?
#
loop_
_entity_poly.entity_id
_entity_poly.type
_entity_poly.pdbx_seq_one_letter_code
_entity_poly.pdbx_strand_id
1 'polypeptide(L)'
;MTDRPRAARNTEGNSLGVAGFVVSLVGFLSCGLLSPIGLILSLVALKKEPKGLAIAGVVLGALGLCGMPIALLFFLPLVLGLLVAAGATGLALALGGDQLMAQAEMTYLHDRIGEYQQAHGALPLLLTDLDPSPDADALTDPWGNDYVYVASPDGTYKLSSMGEDGQAGTADDVKFNPDQLIRIRQH
;
A
#
# COMPACT_ATOMS: atom_id res chain seq x y z
N MET A 1 33.55 12.99 -80.14
CA MET A 1 33.50 11.89 -79.15
C MET A 1 33.51 12.54 -77.77
N THR A 2 32.33 12.83 -77.24
CA THR A 2 32.12 13.69 -76.07
C THR A 2 31.70 12.85 -74.88
N ASP A 3 32.65 12.56 -73.98
CA ASP A 3 32.37 11.94 -72.70
C ASP A 3 31.78 12.99 -71.76
N ARG A 4 30.52 12.79 -71.33
CA ARG A 4 29.87 13.61 -70.31
C ARG A 4 30.09 12.96 -68.95
N PRO A 5 30.52 13.69 -67.91
CA PRO A 5 30.64 13.14 -66.58
C PRO A 5 29.26 12.75 -66.05
N ARG A 6 29.13 11.50 -65.59
CA ARG A 6 27.97 11.02 -64.81
C ARG A 6 27.97 11.77 -63.48
N ALA A 7 27.10 12.76 -63.35
CA ALA A 7 26.81 13.41 -62.08
C ALA A 7 26.36 12.35 -61.06
N ALA A 8 27.19 12.13 -60.03
CA ALA A 8 26.80 11.37 -58.86
C ALA A 8 25.64 12.10 -58.18
N ARG A 9 24.43 11.51 -58.23
CA ARG A 9 23.29 11.97 -57.43
C ARG A 9 23.63 11.63 -55.97
N ASN A 10 24.22 12.58 -55.25
CA ASN A 10 24.25 12.53 -53.80
C ASN A 10 22.79 12.50 -53.34
N THR A 11 22.33 11.34 -52.90
CA THR A 11 21.08 11.24 -52.15
C THR A 11 21.35 11.98 -50.84
N GLU A 12 20.97 13.26 -50.77
CA GLU A 12 20.91 14.02 -49.53
C GLU A 12 19.82 13.37 -48.66
N GLY A 13 20.20 12.24 -48.04
CA GLY A 13 19.34 11.43 -47.21
C GLY A 13 18.96 12.22 -45.98
N ASN A 14 17.66 12.19 -45.68
CA ASN A 14 17.00 13.03 -44.69
C ASN A 14 17.32 12.58 -43.25
N SER A 15 18.61 12.58 -42.89
CA SER A 15 19.19 12.06 -41.64
C SER A 15 18.61 12.75 -40.40
N LEU A 16 18.29 14.04 -40.52
CA LEU A 16 17.72 14.83 -39.43
C LEU A 16 16.30 14.38 -39.06
N GLY A 17 15.49 14.00 -40.06
CA GLY A 17 14.15 13.47 -39.82
C GLY A 17 14.20 12.14 -39.08
N VAL A 18 15.09 11.23 -39.52
CA VAL A 18 15.29 9.91 -38.90
C VAL A 18 15.76 10.06 -37.45
N ALA A 19 16.67 10.99 -37.18
CA ALA A 19 17.11 11.29 -35.82
C ALA A 19 15.95 11.75 -34.92
N GLY A 20 15.08 12.64 -35.41
CA GLY A 20 13.90 13.08 -34.67
C GLY A 20 12.91 11.94 -34.36
N PHE A 21 12.69 11.04 -35.32
CA PHE A 21 11.82 9.88 -35.12
C PHE A 21 12.38 8.89 -34.11
N VAL A 22 13.68 8.55 -34.22
CA VAL A 22 14.35 7.63 -33.29
C VAL A 22 14.36 8.21 -31.87
N VAL A 23 14.63 9.51 -31.72
CA VAL A 23 14.59 10.18 -30.41
C VAL A 23 13.18 10.19 -29.83
N SER A 24 12.14 10.41 -30.63
CA SER A 24 10.74 10.33 -30.15
C SER A 24 10.33 8.91 -29.77
N LEU A 25 10.80 7.89 -30.50
CA LEU A 25 10.54 6.48 -30.18
C LEU A 25 11.23 6.08 -28.86
N VAL A 26 12.48 6.50 -28.68
CA VAL A 26 13.24 6.30 -27.43
C VAL A 26 12.62 7.08 -26.27
N GLY A 27 12.09 8.29 -26.52
CA GLY A 27 11.37 9.10 -25.54
C GLY A 27 10.03 8.47 -25.10
N PHE A 28 9.32 7.84 -26.03
CA PHE A 28 8.09 7.09 -25.73
C PHE A 28 8.37 5.85 -24.89
N LEU A 29 9.43 5.11 -25.23
CA LEU A 29 9.87 3.92 -24.48
C LEU A 29 10.49 4.25 -23.11
N SER A 30 11.05 5.45 -22.92
CA SER A 30 11.62 5.91 -21.64
C SER A 30 10.62 6.67 -20.75
N CYS A 31 9.32 6.39 -20.91
CA CYS A 31 8.24 6.97 -20.10
C CYS A 31 8.14 8.51 -20.15
N GLY A 32 8.44 9.11 -21.31
CA GLY A 32 8.06 10.50 -21.60
C GLY A 32 8.96 11.59 -21.04
N LEU A 33 10.05 11.27 -20.32
CA LEU A 33 10.97 12.28 -19.78
C LEU A 33 11.67 13.09 -20.88
N LEU A 34 11.92 12.47 -22.05
CA LEU A 34 12.48 13.13 -23.24
C LEU A 34 11.43 13.68 -24.22
N SER A 35 10.13 13.49 -23.96
CA SER A 35 9.04 13.89 -24.85
C SER A 35 9.04 15.37 -25.25
N PRO A 36 9.27 16.35 -24.34
CA PRO A 36 9.30 17.75 -24.75
C PRO A 36 10.50 18.07 -25.67
N ILE A 37 11.65 17.43 -25.45
CA ILE A 37 12.85 17.63 -26.28
C ILE A 37 12.66 17.01 -27.68
N GLY A 38 12.09 15.81 -27.76
CA GLY A 38 11.75 15.15 -29.02
C GLY A 38 10.72 15.95 -29.84
N LEU A 39 9.72 16.53 -29.16
CA LEU A 39 8.69 17.36 -29.78
C LEU A 39 9.26 18.68 -30.34
N ILE A 40 10.18 19.33 -29.62
CA ILE A 40 10.88 20.54 -30.09
C ILE A 40 11.76 20.23 -31.32
N LEU A 41 12.51 19.13 -31.31
CA LEU A 41 13.33 18.73 -32.46
C LEU A 41 12.48 18.36 -33.68
N SER A 42 11.35 17.69 -33.48
CA SER A 42 10.40 17.33 -34.56
C SER A 42 9.72 18.57 -35.17
N LEU A 43 9.42 19.59 -34.36
CA LEU A 43 8.91 20.89 -34.82
C LEU A 43 9.94 21.68 -35.64
N VAL A 44 11.23 21.61 -35.29
CA VAL A 44 12.31 22.25 -36.06
C VAL A 44 12.55 21.52 -37.39
N ALA A 45 12.45 20.19 -37.40
CA ALA A 45 12.61 19.38 -38.61
C ALA A 45 11.49 19.58 -39.66
N LEU A 46 10.30 20.04 -39.24
CA LEU A 46 9.15 20.35 -40.11
C LEU A 46 9.43 21.48 -41.13
N LYS A 47 10.50 22.27 -40.94
CA LYS A 47 10.92 23.32 -41.88
C LYS A 47 11.69 22.81 -43.11
N LYS A 48 12.05 21.51 -43.19
CA LYS A 48 12.75 20.92 -44.35
C LYS A 48 11.97 19.76 -44.97
N GLU A 49 11.96 19.67 -46.29
CA GLU A 49 11.38 18.55 -47.04
C GLU A 49 12.35 17.36 -47.08
N PRO A 50 11.89 16.09 -47.04
CA PRO A 50 10.49 15.60 -46.97
C PRO A 50 9.86 15.54 -45.56
N LYS A 51 8.58 15.94 -45.50
CA LYS A 51 7.82 16.26 -44.27
C LYS A 51 7.23 15.04 -43.53
N GLY A 52 7.12 13.89 -44.19
CA GLY A 52 6.32 12.75 -43.69
C GLY A 52 6.81 12.17 -42.36
N LEU A 53 8.14 12.08 -42.18
CA LEU A 53 8.72 11.47 -40.97
C LEU A 53 8.66 12.39 -39.75
N ALA A 54 8.76 13.71 -39.97
CA ALA A 54 8.60 14.72 -38.92
C ALA A 54 7.14 14.80 -38.43
N ILE A 55 6.16 14.62 -39.32
CA ILE A 55 4.73 14.57 -38.96
C ILE A 55 4.45 13.35 -38.08
N ALA A 56 4.99 12.18 -38.43
CA ALA A 56 4.82 10.96 -37.62
C ALA A 56 5.37 11.14 -36.19
N GLY A 57 6.54 11.77 -36.04
CA GLY A 57 7.13 12.08 -34.73
C GLY A 57 6.30 13.05 -33.89
N VAL A 58 5.66 14.05 -34.51
CA VAL A 58 4.75 14.98 -33.81
C VAL A 58 3.46 14.29 -33.37
N VAL A 59 2.87 13.43 -34.22
CA VAL A 59 1.64 12.70 -33.86
C VAL A 59 1.90 11.73 -32.71
N LEU A 60 3.00 10.97 -32.75
CA LEU A 60 3.42 10.08 -31.66
C LEU A 60 3.74 10.87 -30.38
N GLY A 61 4.42 12.01 -30.49
CA GLY A 61 4.72 12.88 -29.35
C GLY A 61 3.47 13.52 -28.74
N ALA A 62 2.48 13.91 -29.54
CA ALA A 62 1.22 14.48 -29.06
C ALA A 62 0.35 13.42 -28.39
N LEU A 63 0.26 12.20 -28.96
CA LEU A 63 -0.42 11.07 -28.33
C LEU A 63 0.25 10.66 -27.03
N GLY A 64 1.59 10.68 -26.98
CA GLY A 64 2.37 10.49 -25.76
C GLY A 64 2.04 11.58 -24.73
N LEU A 65 2.12 12.86 -25.09
CA LEU A 65 1.90 13.98 -24.17
C LEU A 65 0.46 14.05 -23.63
N CYS A 66 -0.55 13.69 -24.42
CA CYS A 66 -1.94 13.62 -23.96
C CYS A 66 -2.27 12.33 -23.22
N GLY A 67 -1.71 11.19 -23.64
CA GLY A 67 -1.98 9.88 -23.05
C GLY A 67 -1.29 9.68 -21.71
N MET A 68 -0.07 10.21 -21.53
CA MET A 68 0.71 10.03 -20.30
C MET A 68 0.07 10.64 -19.05
N PRO A 69 -0.43 11.89 -19.02
CA PRO A 69 -1.06 12.43 -17.82
C PRO A 69 -2.33 11.67 -17.45
N ILE A 70 -3.10 11.17 -18.44
CA ILE A 70 -4.26 10.32 -18.19
C ILE A 70 -3.80 8.97 -17.61
N ALA A 71 -2.81 8.31 -18.22
CA ALA A 71 -2.27 7.07 -17.70
C ALA A 71 -1.69 7.25 -16.28
N LEU A 72 -0.98 8.34 -16.00
CA LEU A 72 -0.46 8.64 -14.67
C LEU A 72 -1.59 8.88 -13.67
N LEU A 73 -2.64 9.60 -14.06
CA LEU A 73 -3.76 9.91 -13.18
C LEU A 73 -4.62 8.68 -12.84
N PHE A 74 -4.71 7.68 -13.73
CA PHE A 74 -5.51 6.48 -13.51
C PHE A 74 -4.69 5.26 -13.06
N PHE A 75 -3.53 4.99 -13.66
CA PHE A 75 -2.70 3.82 -13.32
C PHE A 75 -1.81 4.04 -12.10
N LEU A 76 -1.29 5.25 -11.86
CA LEU A 76 -0.44 5.49 -10.68
C LEU A 76 -1.19 5.25 -9.37
N PRO A 77 -2.38 5.82 -9.11
CA PRO A 77 -3.09 5.56 -7.85
C PRO A 77 -3.54 4.10 -7.74
N LEU A 78 -3.85 3.43 -8.86
CA LEU A 78 -4.16 2.00 -8.87
C LEU A 78 -2.96 1.16 -8.38
N VAL A 79 -1.77 1.42 -8.93
CA VAL A 79 -0.53 0.72 -8.56
C VAL A 79 -0.13 1.05 -7.12
N LEU A 80 -0.21 2.32 -6.72
CA LEU A 80 0.08 2.75 -5.35
C LEU A 80 -0.89 2.12 -4.35
N GLY A 81 -2.19 2.10 -4.67
CA GLY A 81 -3.22 1.50 -3.85
C GLY A 81 -3.01 0.00 -3.66
N LEU A 82 -2.64 -0.71 -4.73
CA LEU A 82 -2.31 -2.14 -4.65
C LEU A 82 -1.06 -2.40 -3.79
N LEU A 83 -0.02 -1.56 -3.92
CA LEU A 83 1.20 -1.64 -3.11
C LEU A 83 0.94 -1.37 -1.63
N VAL A 84 0.13 -0.36 -1.31
CA VAL A 84 -0.26 -0.06 0.08
C VAL A 84 -1.10 -1.20 0.67
N ALA A 85 -2.06 -1.75 -0.08
CA ALA A 85 -2.88 -2.86 0.38
C ALA A 85 -2.04 -4.13 0.64
N ALA A 86 -1.13 -4.47 -0.28
CA ALA A 86 -0.22 -5.61 -0.11
C ALA A 86 0.77 -5.39 1.04
N GLY A 87 1.32 -4.17 1.17
CA GLY A 87 2.24 -3.80 2.24
C GLY A 87 1.59 -3.80 3.62
N ALA A 88 0.37 -3.27 3.75
CA ALA A 88 -0.37 -3.25 5.01
C ALA A 88 -0.70 -4.67 5.49
N THR A 89 -1.10 -5.56 4.58
CA THR A 89 -1.39 -6.97 4.91
C THR A 89 -0.12 -7.71 5.34
N GLY A 90 0.97 -7.56 4.58
CA GLY A 90 2.25 -8.18 4.94
C GLY A 90 2.84 -7.65 6.24
N LEU A 91 2.66 -6.35 6.52
CA LEU A 91 3.12 -5.71 7.76
C LEU A 91 2.27 -6.13 8.96
N ALA A 92 0.94 -6.20 8.83
CA ALA A 92 0.06 -6.68 9.90
C ALA A 92 0.37 -8.13 10.30
N LEU A 93 0.65 -8.99 9.32
CA LEU A 93 1.10 -10.36 9.58
C LEU A 93 2.50 -10.38 10.23
N ALA A 94 3.42 -9.53 9.78
CA ALA A 94 4.78 -9.48 10.32
C ALA A 94 4.87 -8.85 11.73
N LEU A 95 3.90 -8.04 12.13
CA LEU A 95 3.89 -7.33 13.41
C LEU A 95 3.01 -8.00 14.50
N GLY A 96 2.48 -9.20 14.25
CA GLY A 96 1.69 -9.93 15.25
C GLY A 96 0.24 -9.45 15.34
N GLY A 97 -0.48 -9.47 14.20
CA GLY A 97 -1.90 -9.11 14.14
C GLY A 97 -2.77 -9.81 15.18
N ASP A 98 -2.51 -11.08 15.47
CA ASP A 98 -3.25 -11.85 16.49
C ASP A 98 -3.00 -11.30 17.90
N GLN A 99 -1.79 -10.84 18.19
CA GLN A 99 -1.47 -10.20 19.46
C GLN A 99 -2.24 -8.88 19.65
N LEU A 100 -2.42 -8.12 18.56
CA LEU A 100 -3.23 -6.90 18.56
C LEU A 100 -4.71 -7.21 18.77
N MET A 101 -5.23 -8.26 18.12
CA MET A 101 -6.61 -8.70 18.31
C MET A 101 -6.86 -9.14 19.76
N ALA A 102 -5.96 -9.94 20.33
CA ALA A 102 -6.05 -10.35 21.73
C ALA A 102 -6.06 -9.16 22.70
N GLN A 103 -5.28 -8.10 22.43
CA GLN A 103 -5.32 -6.86 23.23
C GLN A 103 -6.65 -6.11 23.09
N ALA A 104 -7.22 -6.03 21.89
CA ALA A 104 -8.50 -5.38 21.65
C ALA A 104 -9.65 -6.12 22.38
N GLU A 105 -9.66 -7.45 22.32
CA GLU A 105 -10.66 -8.29 23.00
C GLU A 105 -10.53 -8.21 24.52
N MET A 106 -9.30 -8.25 25.07
CA MET A 106 -9.08 -8.02 26.50
C MET A 106 -9.52 -6.63 26.96
N THR A 107 -9.44 -5.62 26.09
CA THR A 107 -9.97 -4.28 26.38
C THR A 107 -11.49 -4.29 26.46
N TYR A 108 -12.15 -4.98 25.54
CA TYR A 108 -13.60 -5.18 25.59
C TYR A 108 -14.01 -5.90 26.90
N LEU A 109 -13.35 -6.99 27.26
CA LEU A 109 -13.61 -7.70 28.51
C LEU A 109 -13.36 -6.81 29.74
N HIS A 110 -12.31 -5.98 29.71
CA HIS A 110 -12.00 -5.04 30.79
C HIS A 110 -13.16 -4.07 31.05
N ASP A 111 -13.69 -3.47 30.00
CA ASP A 111 -14.81 -2.53 30.09
C ASP A 111 -16.05 -3.21 30.69
N ARG A 112 -16.34 -4.44 30.24
CA ARG A 112 -17.49 -5.23 30.70
C ARG A 112 -17.35 -5.67 32.16
N ILE A 113 -16.15 -6.04 32.59
CA ILE A 113 -15.85 -6.30 34.01
C ILE A 113 -16.05 -5.03 34.84
N GLY A 114 -15.64 -3.87 34.33
CA GLY A 114 -15.85 -2.57 34.96
C GLY A 114 -17.33 -2.23 35.12
N GLU A 115 -18.14 -2.43 34.08
CA GLU A 115 -19.59 -2.28 34.12
C GLU A 115 -20.24 -3.22 35.14
N TYR A 116 -19.84 -4.49 35.16
CA TYR A 116 -20.33 -5.47 36.13
C TYR A 116 -20.02 -5.04 37.56
N GLN A 117 -18.79 -4.59 37.82
CA GLN A 117 -18.37 -4.11 39.13
C GLN A 117 -19.15 -2.87 39.58
N GLN A 118 -19.45 -1.94 38.65
CA GLN A 118 -20.28 -0.78 38.95
C GLN A 118 -21.72 -1.18 39.30
N ALA A 119 -22.28 -2.17 38.61
CA ALA A 119 -23.66 -2.63 38.84
C ALA A 119 -23.81 -3.47 40.12
N HIS A 120 -22.86 -4.35 40.42
CA HIS A 120 -22.95 -5.33 41.51
C HIS A 120 -22.12 -4.96 42.75
N GLY A 121 -21.22 -3.98 42.64
CA GLY A 121 -20.29 -3.61 43.71
C GLY A 121 -19.17 -4.61 43.96
N ALA A 122 -19.07 -5.67 43.15
CA ALA A 122 -18.08 -6.73 43.26
C ALA A 122 -17.59 -7.15 41.86
N LEU A 123 -16.36 -7.67 41.78
CA LEU A 123 -15.85 -8.27 40.55
C LEU A 123 -16.58 -9.60 40.26
N PRO A 124 -16.75 -9.96 38.97
CA PRO A 124 -17.30 -11.27 38.60
C PRO A 124 -16.37 -12.39 39.07
N LEU A 125 -16.91 -13.57 39.39
CA LEU A 125 -16.10 -14.73 39.75
C LEU A 125 -15.54 -15.41 38.49
N LEU A 126 -16.36 -15.43 37.44
CA LEU A 126 -16.03 -15.98 36.13
C LEU A 126 -16.42 -14.97 35.03
N LEU A 127 -15.71 -14.98 33.90
CA LEU A 127 -16.06 -14.11 32.76
C LEU A 127 -17.45 -14.42 32.18
N THR A 128 -17.95 -15.64 32.38
CA THR A 128 -19.31 -16.05 32.00
C THR A 128 -20.40 -15.35 32.81
N ASP A 129 -20.06 -14.79 33.98
CA ASP A 129 -21.01 -14.12 34.88
C ASP A 129 -21.33 -12.68 34.45
N LEU A 130 -20.65 -12.15 33.43
CA LEU A 130 -20.91 -10.82 32.87
C LEU A 130 -22.35 -10.73 32.31
N ASP A 131 -22.97 -9.55 32.32
CA ASP A 131 -24.36 -9.34 31.86
C ASP A 131 -24.46 -8.22 30.80
N PRO A 132 -24.91 -8.50 29.55
CA PRO A 132 -25.16 -9.84 29.00
C PRO A 132 -23.91 -10.73 29.00
N SER A 133 -24.14 -12.03 29.15
CA SER A 133 -23.10 -13.05 29.10
C SER A 133 -22.45 -13.01 27.70
N PRO A 134 -21.11 -12.88 27.61
CA PRO A 134 -20.42 -12.91 26.34
C PRO A 134 -20.58 -14.28 25.69
N ASP A 135 -20.64 -14.28 24.35
CA ASP A 135 -20.64 -15.52 23.58
C ASP A 135 -19.34 -16.31 23.85
N ALA A 136 -19.39 -17.63 23.73
CA ALA A 136 -18.22 -18.49 23.96
C ALA A 136 -17.01 -18.07 23.11
N ASP A 137 -17.26 -17.64 21.87
CA ASP A 137 -16.23 -17.15 20.96
C ASP A 137 -15.57 -15.86 21.49
N ALA A 138 -16.29 -15.01 22.23
CA ALA A 138 -15.75 -13.79 22.82
C ALA A 138 -14.94 -14.05 24.12
N LEU A 139 -14.96 -15.28 24.63
CA LEU A 139 -14.14 -15.73 25.76
C LEU A 139 -12.88 -16.48 25.33
N THR A 140 -12.73 -16.68 24.02
CA THR A 140 -11.60 -17.36 23.40
C THR A 140 -10.71 -16.33 22.73
N ASP A 141 -9.39 -16.48 22.85
CA ASP A 141 -8.41 -15.63 22.19
C ASP A 141 -8.23 -16.01 20.70
N PRO A 142 -7.48 -15.23 19.90
CA PRO A 142 -7.27 -15.49 18.48
C PRO A 142 -6.60 -16.84 18.15
N TRP A 143 -5.96 -17.47 19.14
CA TRP A 143 -5.30 -18.77 19.01
C TRP A 143 -6.21 -19.93 19.45
N GLY A 144 -7.44 -19.65 19.87
CA GLY A 144 -8.41 -20.66 20.26
C GLY A 144 -8.34 -21.06 21.74
N ASN A 145 -7.65 -20.30 22.58
CA ASN A 145 -7.51 -20.59 24.00
C ASN A 145 -8.43 -19.68 24.84
N ASP A 146 -8.96 -20.21 25.95
CA ASP A 146 -9.75 -19.39 26.88
C ASP A 146 -8.89 -18.31 27.55
N TYR A 147 -9.45 -17.11 27.72
CA TYR A 147 -8.80 -16.06 28.49
C TYR A 147 -8.62 -16.44 29.96
N VAL A 148 -7.44 -16.16 30.50
CA VAL A 148 -7.12 -16.37 31.91
C VAL A 148 -7.55 -15.14 32.71
N TYR A 149 -8.59 -15.31 33.52
CA TYR A 149 -9.09 -14.29 34.45
C TYR A 149 -8.83 -14.71 35.90
N VAL A 150 -8.18 -13.82 36.67
CA VAL A 150 -7.93 -14.04 38.10
C VAL A 150 -8.28 -12.77 38.88
N ALA A 151 -9.42 -12.78 39.56
CA ALA A 151 -9.80 -11.75 40.52
C ALA A 151 -8.98 -11.88 41.82
N SER A 152 -8.58 -10.75 42.39
CA SER A 152 -7.88 -10.67 43.66
C SER A 152 -8.80 -10.09 44.76
N PRO A 153 -8.63 -10.49 46.03
CA PRO A 153 -9.48 -10.01 47.14
C PRO A 153 -9.39 -8.51 47.40
N ASP A 154 -8.36 -7.84 46.88
CA ASP A 154 -8.13 -6.40 46.99
C ASP A 154 -8.96 -5.58 45.98
N GLY A 155 -9.81 -6.23 45.19
CA GLY A 155 -10.64 -5.58 44.17
C GLY A 155 -9.90 -5.31 42.86
N THR A 156 -8.69 -5.86 42.69
CA THR A 156 -7.96 -5.87 41.42
C THR A 156 -8.15 -7.21 40.70
N TYR A 157 -7.80 -7.27 39.41
CA TYR A 157 -7.80 -8.53 38.67
C TYR A 157 -6.68 -8.57 37.63
N LYS A 158 -6.37 -9.78 37.18
CA LYS A 158 -5.48 -10.03 36.05
C LYS A 158 -6.27 -10.67 34.91
N LEU A 159 -6.00 -10.19 33.70
CA LEU A 159 -6.54 -10.75 32.46
C LEU A 159 -5.37 -10.98 31.50
N SER A 160 -5.27 -12.17 30.93
CA SER A 160 -4.23 -12.54 29.97
C SER A 160 -4.69 -13.62 29.00
N SER A 161 -4.13 -13.60 27.78
CA SER A 161 -4.20 -14.72 26.82
C SER A 161 -2.97 -15.61 26.99
N MET A 162 -3.13 -16.91 26.74
CA MET A 162 -2.05 -17.91 26.79
C MET A 162 -1.17 -17.92 25.53
N GLY A 163 -1.44 -17.02 24.56
CA GLY A 163 -0.66 -16.93 23.34
C GLY A 163 -0.84 -18.13 22.40
N GLU A 164 0.14 -18.32 21.53
CA GLU A 164 0.13 -19.33 20.47
C GLU A 164 0.37 -20.74 21.04
N ASP A 165 1.13 -20.84 22.13
CA ASP A 165 1.49 -22.13 22.72
C ASP A 165 0.43 -22.73 23.66
N GLY A 166 -0.59 -21.93 24.01
CA GLY A 166 -1.72 -22.33 24.84
C GLY A 166 -1.33 -22.69 26.28
N GLN A 167 -0.15 -22.26 26.75
CA GLN A 167 0.35 -22.54 28.08
C GLN A 167 0.50 -21.25 28.88
N ALA A 168 -0.29 -21.10 29.95
CA ALA A 168 -0.17 -19.94 30.82
C ALA A 168 1.23 -19.84 31.48
N GLY A 169 1.78 -18.62 31.50
CA GLY A 169 3.04 -18.30 32.18
C GLY A 169 4.27 -18.33 31.27
N THR A 170 4.09 -18.47 29.97
CA THR A 170 5.15 -18.53 28.96
C THR A 170 5.49 -17.13 28.43
N ALA A 171 6.38 -17.06 27.43
CA ALA A 171 6.91 -15.79 26.93
C ALA A 171 5.97 -15.10 25.92
N ASP A 172 5.06 -15.87 25.31
CA ASP A 172 4.05 -15.42 24.34
C ASP A 172 2.73 -15.02 24.99
N ASP A 173 2.56 -15.23 26.30
CA ASP A 173 1.46 -14.68 27.10
C ASP A 173 1.23 -13.19 26.81
N VAL A 174 0.02 -12.86 26.37
CA VAL A 174 -0.39 -11.46 26.18
C VAL A 174 -1.09 -10.98 27.43
N LYS A 175 -0.44 -10.10 28.19
CA LYS A 175 -0.99 -9.55 29.43
C LYS A 175 -1.74 -8.27 29.15
N PHE A 176 -2.96 -8.17 29.67
CA PHE A 176 -3.68 -6.91 29.63
C PHE A 176 -2.93 -5.86 30.46
N ASN A 177 -2.51 -4.78 29.81
CA ASN A 177 -1.88 -3.64 30.48
C ASN A 177 -2.71 -2.38 30.20
N PRO A 178 -3.47 -1.88 31.18
CA PRO A 178 -4.33 -0.71 30.98
C PRO A 178 -3.54 0.55 30.57
N ASP A 179 -2.26 0.65 30.92
CA ASP A 179 -1.42 1.81 30.61
C ASP A 179 -1.02 1.89 29.12
N GLN A 180 -1.08 0.77 28.37
CA GLN A 180 -0.71 0.77 26.94
C GLN A 180 -1.76 1.43 26.05
N LEU A 181 -3.04 1.43 26.45
CA LEU A 181 -4.14 2.02 25.69
C LEU A 181 -4.08 3.56 25.65
N ILE A 182 -3.49 4.19 26.67
CA ILE A 182 -3.39 5.66 26.75
C ILE A 182 -2.39 6.21 25.71
N ARG A 183 -1.36 5.45 25.35
CA ARG A 183 -0.32 5.91 24.42
C ARG A 183 -0.78 5.98 22.96
N ILE A 184 -1.73 5.13 22.55
CA ILE A 184 -2.21 5.08 21.16
C ILE A 184 -3.17 6.24 20.86
N ARG A 185 -3.86 6.79 21.87
CA ARG A 185 -4.83 7.89 21.69
C ARG A 185 -4.22 9.30 21.61
N GLN A 186 -2.89 9.43 21.75
CA GLN A 186 -2.18 10.73 21.73
C GLN A 186 -1.34 10.98 20.47
N HIS A 187 -1.47 10.14 19.44
CA HIS A 187 -0.88 10.33 18.12
C HIS A 187 -1.96 10.30 17.04
#